data_AF-W2TSI6-F1
#
_entry.id   AF-W2TSI6-F1
#
_cell.length_a   1.000
_cell.length_b   1.000
_cell.length_c   1.000
_cell.angle_alpha   90.00
_cell.angle_beta   90.00
_cell.angle_gamma   90.00
#
_symmetry.space_group_name_H-M   'P 1'
#
loop_
_entity.id
_entity.type
_entity.pdbx_description
1 polymer ?
#
loop_
_entity_poly.entity_id
_entity_poly.type
_entity_poly.pdbx_seq_one_letter_code
_entity_poly.pdbx_strand_id
1 'polypeptide(L)'
;MVQIFVLAGQKYEDVRYSFEEWPKHKDEMPFGQIPVLEVDGKQLGQSFAIVRFLSRKFGFAGKSPFEEALVDSIADQYKDYFNEIYPFIRVALGFEQGDL
;
A
#
# COMPACT_ATOMS: atom_id res chain seq x y z
N MET A 1 1.04 3.18 4.44
CA MET A 1 2.49 3.36 4.16
C MET A 1 3.04 4.61 4.83
N VAL A 2 2.50 5.81 4.55
CA VAL A 2 2.94 7.08 5.19
C VAL A 2 3.05 6.99 6.72
N GLN A 3 2.08 6.33 7.37
CA GLN A 3 2.07 6.14 8.82
C GLN A 3 3.37 5.49 9.35
N ILE A 4 3.98 4.55 8.61
CA ILE A 4 5.22 3.90 9.04
C ILE A 4 6.38 4.89 9.05
N PHE A 5 6.49 5.75 8.04
CA PHE A 5 7.51 6.80 8.02
C PHE A 5 7.33 7.78 9.17
N VAL A 6 6.09 8.18 9.46
CA VAL A 6 5.76 9.07 10.58
C VAL A 6 6.14 8.43 11.92
N LEU A 7 5.75 7.16 12.15
CA LEU A 7 6.08 6.42 13.38
C LEU A 7 7.60 6.24 13.55
N ALA A 8 8.32 6.01 12.45
CA ALA A 8 9.77 5.90 12.45
C ALA A 8 10.52 7.23 12.62
N GLY A 9 9.83 8.37 12.53
CA GLY A 9 10.47 9.69 12.41
C GLY A 9 11.33 9.82 11.15
N GLN A 10 11.08 9.00 10.13
CA GLN A 10 11.84 8.97 8.89
C GLN A 10 11.27 9.98 7.90
N LYS A 11 12.12 10.88 7.39
CA LYS A 11 11.76 11.78 6.29
C LYS A 11 11.55 10.98 4.99
N TYR A 12 10.55 11.37 4.23
CA TYR A 12 10.20 10.79 2.94
C TYR A 12 9.57 11.87 2.05
N GLU A 13 9.55 11.63 0.75
CA GLU A 13 8.82 12.47 -0.21
C GLU A 13 7.44 11.85 -0.48
N ASP A 14 6.37 12.64 -0.36
CA ASP A 14 4.99 12.21 -0.59
C ASP A 14 4.49 12.74 -1.94
N VAL A 15 4.81 12.01 -3.01
CA VAL A 15 4.34 12.35 -4.36
C VAL A 15 2.91 11.84 -4.56
N ARG A 16 2.00 12.76 -4.91
CA ARG A 16 0.58 12.46 -5.13
C ARG A 16 0.15 12.98 -6.49
N TYR A 17 -0.35 12.08 -7.33
CA TYR A 17 -0.90 12.43 -8.65
C TYR A 17 -2.40 12.63 -8.58
N SER A 18 -2.92 13.59 -9.33
CA SER A 18 -4.35 13.65 -9.62
C SER A 18 -4.76 12.49 -10.56
N PHE A 19 -6.07 12.27 -10.72
CA PHE A 19 -6.58 11.26 -11.66
C PHE A 19 -6.20 11.60 -13.12
N GLU A 20 -6.10 12.89 -13.45
CA GLU A 20 -5.73 13.39 -14.78
C GLU A 20 -4.22 13.27 -15.05
N GLU A 21 -3.40 13.41 -14.00
CA GLU A 21 -1.94 13.32 -14.10
C GLU A 21 -1.45 11.87 -14.12
N TRP A 22 -2.08 10.98 -13.34
CA TRP A 22 -1.65 9.60 -13.17
C TRP A 22 -1.39 8.83 -14.47
N PRO A 23 -2.23 8.93 -15.53
CA PRO A 23 -1.97 8.24 -16.80
C PRO A 23 -0.59 8.52 -17.42
N LYS A 24 0.00 9.69 -17.17
CA LYS A 24 1.32 10.07 -17.71
C LYS A 24 2.48 9.29 -17.07
N HIS A 25 2.30 8.85 -15.82
CA HIS A 25 3.32 8.16 -15.03
C HIS A 25 3.10 6.65 -14.97
N LYS A 26 2.00 6.15 -15.53
CA LYS A 26 1.59 4.76 -15.39
C LYS A 26 2.66 3.79 -15.92
N ASP A 27 3.22 4.09 -17.09
CA ASP A 27 4.21 3.23 -17.75
C ASP A 27 5.59 3.26 -17.06
N GLU A 28 5.81 4.21 -16.16
CA GLU A 28 7.03 4.33 -15.34
C GLU A 28 6.99 3.42 -14.11
N MET A 29 5.83 2.84 -13.77
CA MET A 29 5.63 2.04 -12.55
C MET A 29 5.74 0.53 -12.83
N PRO A 30 6.30 -0.28 -11.92
CA PRO A 30 6.64 -1.70 -12.18
C PRO A 30 5.48 -2.58 -12.68
N PHE A 31 4.26 -2.26 -12.26
CA PHE A 31 3.05 -3.00 -12.62
C PHE A 31 1.97 -2.10 -13.23
N GLY A 32 2.32 -0.89 -13.68
CA GLY A 32 1.33 0.07 -14.17
C GLY A 32 0.31 0.50 -13.11
N GLN A 33 0.70 0.41 -11.83
CA GLN A 33 -0.15 0.65 -10.67
C GLN A 33 0.63 1.42 -9.60
N ILE A 34 -0.11 2.22 -8.83
CA ILE A 34 0.33 2.82 -7.57
C ILE A 34 -0.36 2.09 -6.40
N PRO A 35 0.27 2.06 -5.22
CA PRO A 35 1.48 2.79 -4.82
C PRO A 35 2.81 2.12 -5.21
N VAL A 36 3.86 2.93 -5.30
CA VAL A 36 5.26 2.53 -5.49
C VAL A 36 6.14 3.25 -4.47
N LEU A 37 7.09 2.52 -3.88
CA LEU A 37 8.16 3.08 -3.06
C LEU A 37 9.45 3.10 -3.88
N GLU A 38 10.18 4.20 -3.84
CA GLU A 38 11.55 4.27 -4.36
C GLU A 38 12.55 4.41 -3.22
N VAL A 39 13.60 3.59 -3.24
CA VAL A 39 14.74 3.66 -2.30
C VAL A 39 16.02 3.58 -3.10
N ASP A 40 16.83 4.62 -3.08
CA ASP A 40 18.10 4.71 -3.81
C ASP A 40 17.95 4.36 -5.31
N GLY A 41 16.91 4.91 -5.96
CA GLY A 41 16.59 4.66 -7.37
C GLY A 41 15.96 3.30 -7.67
N LYS A 42 15.70 2.46 -6.66
CA LYS A 42 15.05 1.15 -6.83
C LYS A 42 13.57 1.22 -6.47
N GLN A 43 12.73 0.84 -7.42
CA GLN A 43 11.28 0.82 -7.24
C GLN A 43 10.80 -0.50 -6.63
N LEU A 44 9.86 -0.41 -5.69
CA LEU A 44 9.10 -1.50 -5.09
C LEU A 44 7.61 -1.19 -5.22
N GLY A 45 6.90 -1.96 -6.05
CA GLY A 45 5.44 -1.91 -6.14
C GLY A 45 4.75 -2.76 -5.06
N GLN A 46 3.41 -2.72 -5.06
CA GLN A 46 2.51 -3.41 -4.13
C GLN A 46 2.49 -2.87 -2.70
N SER A 47 1.34 -2.34 -2.29
CA SER A 47 1.15 -1.67 -0.99
C SER A 47 1.57 -2.51 0.22
N PHE A 48 1.21 -3.79 0.26
CA PHE A 48 1.55 -4.70 1.37
C PHE A 48 3.03 -5.10 1.37
N ALA A 49 3.66 -5.23 0.20
CA ALA A 49 5.10 -5.49 0.11
C ALA A 49 5.90 -4.28 0.62
N ILE A 50 5.50 -3.07 0.24
CA ILE A 50 6.06 -1.81 0.73
C ILE A 50 5.91 -1.69 2.24
N VAL A 51 4.70 -1.91 2.77
CA VAL A 51 4.43 -1.86 4.22
C VAL A 51 5.33 -2.84 4.97
N ARG A 52 5.40 -4.10 4.54
CA ARG A 52 6.23 -5.12 5.20
C ARG A 52 7.72 -4.77 5.15
N PHE A 53 8.22 -4.31 4.01
CA PHE A 53 9.61 -3.88 3.86
C PHE A 53 9.96 -2.75 4.84
N LEU A 54 9.13 -1.71 4.90
CA LEU A 54 9.36 -0.58 5.81
C LEU A 54 9.18 -0.98 7.28
N SER A 55 8.18 -1.80 7.60
CA SER A 55 7.96 -2.30 8.96
C SER A 55 9.15 -3.12 9.44
N ARG A 56 9.74 -3.98 8.61
CA ARG A 56 10.97 -4.71 8.95
C ARG A 56 12.14 -3.76 9.16
N LYS A 57 12.32 -2.79 8.25
CA LYS A 57 13.40 -1.80 8.31
C LYS A 57 13.36 -0.95 9.59
N PHE A 58 12.18 -0.62 10.09
CA PHE A 58 12.00 0.25 11.26
C PHE A 58 11.56 -0.47 12.54
N GLY A 59 11.49 -1.81 12.53
CA GLY A 59 11.18 -2.60 13.73
C GLY A 59 9.70 -2.67 14.13
N PHE A 60 8.78 -2.50 13.18
CA PHE A 60 7.33 -2.59 13.37
C PHE A 60 6.70 -3.89 12.83
N ALA A 61 7.50 -4.84 12.35
CA ALA A 61 6.99 -6.07 11.74
C ALA A 61 6.65 -7.18 12.75
N GLY A 62 7.15 -7.09 13.99
CA GLY A 62 7.14 -8.18 14.98
C GLY A 62 8.52 -8.34 15.59
N LYS A 63 8.64 -9.06 16.72
CA LYS A 63 9.93 -9.24 17.44
C LYS A 63 10.60 -10.58 17.16
N SER A 64 9.93 -11.48 16.44
CA SER A 64 10.46 -12.78 16.06
C SER A 64 9.91 -13.21 14.70
N PRO A 65 10.53 -14.18 14.01
CA PRO A 65 10.03 -14.66 12.72
C PRO A 65 8.58 -15.14 12.76
N PHE A 66 8.15 -15.76 13.87
CA PHE A 66 6.77 -16.21 14.02
C PHE A 66 5.81 -15.05 14.30
N GLU A 67 6.22 -14.06 15.09
CA GLU A 67 5.43 -12.83 15.27
C GLU A 67 5.26 -12.06 13.95
N GLU A 68 6.32 -11.97 13.13
CA GLU A 68 6.20 -11.37 11.79
C GLU A 68 5.20 -12.12 10.92
N ALA A 69 5.25 -13.47 10.94
CA ALA A 69 4.28 -14.28 10.21
C ALA A 69 2.84 -14.11 10.72
N LEU A 70 2.65 -13.90 12.03
CA LEU A 70 1.34 -13.59 12.62
C LEU A 70 0.83 -12.20 12.21
N VAL A 71 1.70 -11.19 12.17
CA VAL A 71 1.33 -9.86 11.65
C VAL A 71 0.95 -9.96 10.18
N ASP A 72 1.72 -10.71 9.39
CA ASP A 72 1.46 -10.93 7.97
C ASP A 72 0.13 -11.65 7.73
N SER A 73 -0.19 -12.68 8.52
CA SER A 73 -1.44 -13.41 8.35
C SER A 73 -2.68 -12.55 8.65
N ILE A 74 -2.60 -11.67 9.66
CA ILE A 74 -3.67 -10.71 9.95
C ILE A 74 -3.79 -9.67 8.82
N ALA A 75 -2.67 -9.17 8.31
CA ALA A 75 -2.65 -8.22 7.21
C ALA A 75 -3.24 -8.81 5.92
N ASP A 76 -2.94 -10.08 5.62
CA ASP A 76 -3.50 -10.80 4.48
C ASP A 76 -5.00 -11.08 4.68
N GLN A 77 -5.43 -11.45 5.90
CA GLN A 77 -6.87 -11.59 6.20
C GLN A 77 -7.62 -10.26 6.02
N TYR A 78 -7.01 -9.14 6.42
CA TYR A 78 -7.56 -7.81 6.17
C TYR A 78 -7.65 -7.50 4.68
N LYS A 79 -6.65 -7.90 3.88
CA LYS A 79 -6.66 -7.73 2.42
C LYS A 79 -7.82 -8.50 1.78
N ASP A 80 -8.04 -9.75 2.20
CA ASP A 80 -9.16 -10.57 1.70
C ASP A 80 -10.51 -9.94 2.05
N TYR A 81 -10.67 -9.52 3.30
CA TYR A 81 -11.85 -8.76 3.73
C TYR A 81 -12.06 -7.48 2.90
N PHE A 82 -11.00 -6.70 2.68
CA PHE A 82 -11.09 -5.46 1.92
C PHE A 82 -11.49 -5.72 0.47
N ASN A 83 -10.97 -6.78 -0.16
CA ASN A 83 -11.34 -7.17 -1.51
C ASN A 83 -12.82 -7.57 -1.59
N GLU A 84 -13.34 -8.29 -0.59
CA GLU A 84 -14.74 -8.71 -0.52
C GLU A 84 -15.68 -7.51 -0.47
N ILE A 85 -15.35 -6.48 0.32
CA ILE A 85 -16.18 -5.27 0.43
C ILE A 85 -15.87 -4.20 -0.63
N TYR A 86 -14.84 -4.41 -1.46
CA TYR A 86 -14.38 -3.39 -2.42
C TYR A 86 -15.47 -2.93 -3.40
N PRO A 87 -16.33 -3.81 -3.97
CA PRO A 87 -17.43 -3.38 -4.81
C PRO A 87 -18.39 -2.42 -4.09
N PHE A 88 -18.77 -2.75 -2.84
CA PHE A 88 -19.60 -1.88 -2.02
C PHE A 88 -18.93 -0.52 -1.78
N ILE A 89 -17.63 -0.51 -1.45
CA ILE A 89 -16.88 0.73 -1.25
C ILE A 89 -16.91 1.61 -2.51
N ARG A 90 -16.73 1.02 -3.70
CA ARG A 90 -16.73 1.77 -4.95
C ARG A 90 -18.08 2.42 -5.22
N VAL A 91 -19.19 1.72 -4.94
CA VAL A 91 -20.54 2.28 -5.03
C VAL A 91 -20.78 3.37 -3.99
N ALA A 92 -20.46 3.09 -2.73
CA ALA A 92 -20.67 4.03 -1.62
C ALA A 92 -19.89 5.34 -1.77
N LEU A 93 -18.71 5.28 -2.41
CA LEU A 93 -17.87 6.45 -2.71
C LEU A 93 -18.20 7.11 -4.06
N GLY A 94 -19.18 6.61 -4.81
CA GLY A 94 -19.63 7.19 -6.07
C GLY A 94 -18.71 6.91 -7.27
N PHE A 95 -17.82 5.93 -7.18
CA PHE A 95 -16.96 5.50 -8.29
C PHE A 95 -17.66 4.55 -9.27
N GLU A 96 -18.70 3.85 -8.81
CA GLU A 96 -19.54 2.98 -9.63
C GLU A 96 -21.01 3.18 -9.29
N GLN A 97 -21.88 2.88 -10.25
CA GLN A 97 -23.31 2.84 -9.99
C GLN A 97 -23.66 1.51 -9.34
N GLY A 98 -24.38 1.56 -8.22
CA GLY A 98 -24.91 0.37 -7.58
C GLY A 98 -25.97 -0.32 -8.43
N ASP A 99 -26.07 -1.62 -8.25
CA ASP A 99 -27.11 -2.50 -8.75
C ASP A 99 -28.41 -2.30 -7.94
N LEU A 100 -29.27 -1.41 -8.45
CA LEU A 100 -30.72 -1.46 -8.20
C LEU A 100 -31.38 -2.28 -9.32
#